data_AF-A0A2K3IW20-F1
#
_entry.id   AF-A0A2K3IW20-F1
#
_cell.length_a   1.000
_cell.length_b   1.000
_cell.length_c   1.000
_cell.angle_alpha   90.00
_cell.angle_beta   90.00
_cell.angle_gamma   90.00
#
_symmetry.space_group_name_H-M   'P 1'
#
loop_
_entity.id
_entity.type
_entity.pdbx_description
1 polymer ?
#
loop_
_entity_poly.entity_id
_entity_poly.type
_entity_poly.pdbx_seq_one_letter_code
_entity_poly.pdbx_strand_id
1 'polypeptide(L)'
;MNKILSFVIVLCFVLGGLEAAAIQTTSNHENEILHQTLNLSIDDLTIKETEQQYIRASFSENDQFLLNPGKPILPKYTKVFEIPFGATNLNIKVTSSEKIQKTVNKQIQPSPAPIPLSSVENYNEPLTKDENIYQSNEPYPSKCYQYNIGVGINE
;
A
#
# COMPACT_ATOMS: atom_id res chain seq x y z
N MET A 1 -51.54 11.90 49.61
CA MET A 1 -50.90 11.52 48.34
C MET A 1 -51.98 11.35 47.30
N ASN A 2 -51.97 12.21 46.29
CA ASN A 2 -53.05 12.34 45.32
C ASN A 2 -53.06 11.04 44.49
N LYS A 3 -54.16 10.27 44.52
CA LYS A 3 -54.27 8.94 43.88
C LYS A 3 -53.87 8.96 42.39
N ILE A 4 -54.01 10.12 41.76
CA ILE A 4 -53.57 10.43 40.39
C ILE A 4 -52.05 10.29 40.24
N LEU A 5 -51.27 10.75 41.21
CA LEU A 5 -49.79 10.68 41.18
C LEU A 5 -49.30 9.23 41.18
N SER A 6 -49.94 8.34 41.95
CA SER A 6 -49.62 6.90 41.93
C SER A 6 -49.89 6.27 40.57
N PHE A 7 -50.98 6.67 39.89
CA PHE A 7 -51.32 6.14 38.57
C PHE A 7 -50.31 6.55 37.49
N VAL A 8 -49.84 7.80 37.56
CA VAL A 8 -48.82 8.33 36.62
C VAL A 8 -47.50 7.59 36.78
N ILE A 9 -47.06 7.31 38.01
CA ILE A 9 -45.80 6.60 38.27
C ILE A 9 -45.84 5.17 37.73
N VAL A 10 -46.95 4.45 37.92
CA VAL A 10 -47.12 3.09 37.40
C VAL A 10 -47.12 3.07 35.87
N LEU A 11 -47.78 4.05 35.23
CA LEU A 11 -47.81 4.17 33.77
C LEU A 11 -46.41 4.44 33.19
N CYS A 12 -45.61 5.31 33.83
CA CYS A 12 -44.22 5.55 33.45
C CYS A 12 -43.35 4.29 33.54
N PHE A 13 -43.54 3.47 34.59
CA PHE A 13 -42.80 2.22 34.75
C PHE A 13 -43.15 1.16 33.69
N VAL A 14 -44.42 1.05 33.30
CA VAL A 14 -44.85 0.10 32.26
C VAL A 14 -44.37 0.52 30.88
N LEU A 15 -44.39 1.82 30.56
CA LEU A 15 -43.92 2.34 29.27
C LEU A 15 -42.39 2.27 29.13
N GLY A 16 -41.63 2.48 30.21
CA GLY A 16 -40.16 2.39 30.20
C GLY A 16 -39.61 0.97 30.07
N GLY A 17 -40.42 -0.06 30.33
CA GLY A 17 -39.99 -1.46 30.28
C GLY A 17 -39.92 -2.07 28.88
N LEU A 18 -40.57 -1.46 27.87
CA LEU A 18 -40.66 -2.03 26.52
C LEU A 18 -39.43 -1.78 25.65
N GLU A 19 -38.59 -0.78 25.98
CA GLU A 19 -37.35 -0.52 25.22
C GLU A 19 -36.28 -1.61 25.44
N ALA A 20 -36.16 -2.14 26.66
CA ALA A 20 -35.12 -3.11 26.99
C ALA A 20 -35.30 -4.48 26.30
N ALA A 21 -36.52 -4.83 25.88
CA ALA A 21 -36.81 -6.09 25.21
C ALA A 21 -36.64 -6.03 23.67
N ALA A 22 -36.60 -4.82 23.09
CA ALA A 22 -36.46 -4.63 21.64
C ALA A 22 -35.00 -4.52 21.17
N ILE A 23 -34.05 -4.32 22.08
CA ILE A 23 -32.61 -4.36 21.76
C ILE A 23 -32.13 -5.82 21.83
N GLN A 24 -32.79 -6.70 21.10
CA GLN A 24 -32.08 -7.81 20.50
C GLN A 24 -31.67 -7.28 19.13
N THR A 25 -30.50 -6.64 19.08
CA THR A 25 -29.79 -6.44 17.83
C THR A 25 -29.50 -7.83 17.30
N THR A 26 -30.42 -8.41 16.53
CA THR A 26 -30.09 -9.46 15.58
C THR A 26 -29.16 -8.79 14.59
N SER A 27 -27.87 -8.76 14.94
CA SER A 27 -26.82 -8.48 14.00
C SER A 27 -26.84 -9.65 13.03
N ASN A 28 -27.73 -9.54 12.04
CA ASN A 28 -27.51 -10.19 10.77
C ASN A 28 -26.14 -9.65 10.34
N HIS A 29 -25.09 -10.45 10.55
CA HIS A 29 -23.83 -10.24 9.88
C HIS A 29 -24.10 -10.51 8.39
N GLU A 30 -24.75 -9.56 7.73
CA GLU A 30 -24.63 -9.44 6.29
C GLU A 30 -23.13 -9.31 6.03
N ASN A 31 -22.61 -10.18 5.17
CA ASN A 31 -21.22 -10.10 4.74
C ASN A 31 -21.06 -8.76 4.00
N GLU A 32 -20.59 -7.74 4.71
CA GLU A 32 -20.37 -6.41 4.14
C GLU A 32 -19.21 -6.51 3.14
N ILE A 33 -19.51 -6.29 1.86
CA ILE A 33 -18.50 -6.27 0.81
C ILE A 33 -17.96 -4.85 0.73
N LEU A 34 -16.76 -4.64 1.28
CA LEU A 34 -16.06 -3.37 1.17
C LEU A 34 -15.41 -3.25 -0.22
N HIS A 35 -15.81 -2.25 -0.98
CA HIS A 35 -15.18 -1.89 -2.25
C HIS A 35 -14.40 -0.59 -2.11
N GLN A 36 -13.09 -0.65 -2.37
CA GLN A 36 -12.23 0.53 -2.41
C GLN A 36 -11.49 0.60 -3.74
N THR A 37 -11.65 1.73 -4.43
CA THR A 37 -11.02 1.99 -5.72
C THR A 37 -10.15 3.23 -5.61
N LEU A 38 -8.94 3.15 -6.15
CA LEU A 38 -8.04 4.29 -6.27
C LEU A 38 -7.59 4.45 -7.71
N ASN A 39 -7.84 5.62 -8.27
CA ASN A 39 -7.28 6.02 -9.55
C ASN A 39 -6.00 6.80 -9.28
N LEU A 40 -4.89 6.28 -9.78
CA LEU A 40 -3.58 6.92 -9.69
C LEU A 40 -3.26 7.58 -11.02
N SER A 41 -3.07 8.89 -11.00
CA SER A 41 -2.40 9.61 -12.08
C SER A 41 -0.94 9.75 -11.70
N ILE A 42 -0.06 9.18 -12.49
CA ILE A 42 1.38 9.28 -12.29
C ILE A 42 1.87 10.43 -13.17
N ASP A 43 2.63 11.35 -12.60
CA ASP A 43 3.24 12.46 -13.33
C ASP A 43 4.19 11.95 -14.43
N ASP A 44 4.46 12.80 -15.42
CA ASP A 44 5.31 12.44 -16.55
C ASP A 44 6.70 11.98 -16.11
N LEU A 45 7.17 10.88 -16.70
CA LEU A 45 8.47 10.32 -16.41
C LEU A 45 9.61 11.27 -16.83
N THR A 46 10.28 11.84 -15.83
CA THR A 46 11.51 12.62 -16.02
C THR A 46 12.72 11.70 -16.03
N ILE A 47 13.71 12.04 -16.86
CA ILE A 47 14.97 11.32 -16.97
C ILE A 47 16.09 12.34 -16.80
N LYS A 48 16.93 12.13 -15.80
CA LYS A 48 18.09 12.97 -15.51
C LYS A 48 19.36 12.15 -15.65
N GLU A 49 20.42 12.75 -16.17
CA GLU A 49 21.74 12.13 -16.15
C GLU A 49 22.33 12.21 -14.74
N THR A 50 23.12 11.20 -14.39
CA THR A 50 23.88 11.14 -13.15
C THR A 50 25.36 11.35 -13.44
N GLU A 51 26.13 11.75 -12.43
CA GLU A 51 27.58 11.98 -12.55
C GLU A 51 28.36 10.74 -13.02
N GLN A 52 27.79 9.54 -12.86
CA GLN A 52 28.41 8.25 -13.17
C GLN A 52 28.06 7.72 -14.57
N GLN A 53 27.67 8.57 -15.52
CA GLN A 53 27.24 8.19 -16.88
C GLN A 53 25.98 7.30 -16.96
N TYR A 54 25.28 7.10 -15.86
CA TYR A 54 23.96 6.47 -15.83
C TYR A 54 22.85 7.50 -15.92
N ILE A 55 21.63 7.04 -16.14
CA ILE A 55 20.42 7.85 -15.99
C ILE A 55 19.63 7.46 -14.76
N ARG A 56 18.85 8.42 -14.25
CA ARG A 56 17.86 8.23 -13.21
C ARG A 56 16.49 8.61 -13.72
N ALA A 57 15.55 7.68 -13.60
CA ALA A 57 14.15 7.89 -13.93
C ALA A 57 13.38 8.31 -12.68
N SER A 58 12.43 9.24 -12.81
CA SER A 58 11.72 9.85 -11.70
C SER A 58 10.34 10.37 -12.13
N PHE A 59 9.31 10.12 -11.34
CA PHE A 59 7.98 10.70 -11.47
C PHE A 59 7.90 12.09 -10.83
N SER A 60 8.62 12.32 -9.73
CA SER A 60 8.58 13.56 -8.96
C SER A 60 9.86 13.79 -8.13
N GLU A 61 10.02 14.96 -7.51
CA GLU A 61 11.19 15.23 -6.67
C GLU A 61 11.25 14.37 -5.39
N ASN A 62 10.11 13.83 -4.93
CA ASN A 62 9.99 13.05 -3.69
C ASN A 62 9.62 11.59 -3.96
N ASP A 63 10.23 11.01 -4.98
CA ASP A 63 9.95 9.63 -5.37
C ASP A 63 10.44 8.60 -4.35
N GLN A 64 9.63 7.56 -4.20
CA GLN A 64 10.10 6.29 -3.66
C GLN A 64 10.75 5.49 -4.78
N PHE A 65 11.77 4.70 -4.44
CA PHE A 65 12.48 3.88 -5.42
C PHE A 65 12.38 2.39 -5.11
N LEU A 66 12.36 1.58 -6.17
CA LEU A 66 12.59 0.15 -6.11
C LEU A 66 14.10 -0.08 -6.02
N LEU A 67 14.55 -0.51 -4.84
CA LEU A 67 15.95 -0.74 -4.53
C LEU A 67 16.18 -2.24 -4.34
N ASN A 68 16.77 -2.87 -5.35
CA ASN A 68 17.23 -4.25 -5.29
C ASN A 68 18.70 -4.26 -5.69
N PRO A 69 19.63 -4.65 -4.81
CA PRO A 69 21.07 -4.54 -5.06
C PRO A 69 21.50 -5.04 -6.44
N GLY A 70 22.29 -4.23 -7.15
CA GLY A 70 22.79 -4.51 -8.49
C GLY A 70 21.76 -4.35 -9.62
N LYS A 71 20.47 -4.22 -9.32
CA LYS A 71 19.40 -4.07 -10.34
C LYS A 71 19.06 -2.60 -10.61
N PRO A 72 18.43 -2.26 -11.74
CA PRO A 72 18.05 -0.88 -12.05
C PRO A 72 17.22 -0.21 -10.96
N ILE A 73 17.60 1.01 -10.57
CA ILE A 73 16.80 1.88 -9.69
C ILE A 73 15.63 2.43 -10.49
N LEU A 74 14.41 2.02 -10.14
CA LEU A 74 13.19 2.50 -10.78
C LEU A 74 12.32 3.27 -9.78
N PRO A 75 11.68 4.37 -10.18
CA PRO A 75 10.73 5.04 -9.33
C PRO A 75 9.51 4.12 -9.12
N LYS A 76 8.94 4.15 -7.91
CA LYS A 76 7.76 3.37 -7.54
C LYS A 76 6.78 4.25 -6.78
N TYR A 77 5.52 3.87 -6.84
CA TYR A 77 4.47 4.44 -6.02
C TYR A 77 3.95 3.38 -5.04
N THR A 78 3.85 3.73 -3.76
CA THR A 78 3.34 2.82 -2.71
C THR A 78 2.09 3.43 -2.10
N LYS A 79 1.00 2.65 -2.05
CA LYS A 79 -0.21 3.01 -1.31
C LYS A 79 -0.53 1.93 -0.29
N VAL A 80 -0.87 2.36 0.92
CA VAL A 80 -1.39 1.50 1.99
C VAL A 80 -2.90 1.68 2.05
N PHE A 81 -3.61 0.56 2.15
CA PHE A 81 -5.04 0.51 2.40
C PHE A 81 -5.27 -0.16 3.74
N GLU A 82 -5.99 0.51 4.62
CA GLU A 82 -6.40 -0.07 5.89
C GLU A 82 -7.63 -0.92 5.66
N ILE A 83 -7.53 -2.18 6.08
CA ILE A 83 -8.59 -3.17 5.91
C ILE A 83 -9.21 -3.42 7.28
N PRO A 84 -10.55 -3.50 7.39
CA PRO A 84 -11.21 -3.81 8.66
C PRO A 84 -10.70 -5.09 9.29
N PHE A 85 -10.61 -5.09 10.62
CA PHE A 85 -10.19 -6.27 11.37
C PHE A 85 -11.15 -7.44 11.11
N GLY A 86 -10.59 -8.63 10.84
CA GLY A 86 -11.37 -9.82 10.53
C GLY A 86 -11.85 -9.94 9.07
N ALA A 87 -11.49 -8.99 8.20
CA ALA A 87 -11.79 -9.12 6.77
C ALA A 87 -11.11 -10.36 6.16
N THR A 88 -11.85 -11.06 5.30
CA THR A 88 -11.40 -12.26 4.60
C THR A 88 -11.73 -12.14 3.11
N ASN A 89 -11.21 -13.06 2.28
CA ASN A 89 -11.49 -13.12 0.84
C ASN A 89 -11.12 -11.84 0.07
N LEU A 90 -9.98 -11.26 0.39
CA LEU A 90 -9.48 -10.04 -0.27
C LEU A 90 -9.21 -10.30 -1.76
N ASN A 91 -9.82 -9.48 -2.61
CA ASN A 91 -9.58 -9.49 -4.06
C ASN A 91 -8.94 -8.17 -4.47
N ILE A 92 -7.70 -8.24 -4.96
CA ILE A 92 -6.96 -7.09 -5.44
C ILE A 92 -6.85 -7.18 -6.96
N LYS A 93 -7.41 -6.19 -7.65
CA LYS A 93 -7.32 -6.04 -9.09
C LYS A 93 -6.67 -4.71 -9.42
N VAL A 94 -5.49 -4.76 -10.05
CA VAL A 94 -4.81 -3.57 -10.58
C VAL A 94 -4.94 -3.57 -12.09
N THR A 95 -5.51 -2.51 -12.63
CA THR A 95 -5.61 -2.28 -14.08
C THR A 95 -4.72 -1.09 -14.44
N SER A 96 -3.74 -1.33 -15.31
CA SER A 96 -2.96 -0.25 -15.92
C SER A 96 -3.75 0.36 -17.07
N SER A 97 -3.68 1.68 -17.20
CA SER A 97 -4.07 2.39 -18.42
C SER A 97 -2.96 2.27 -19.48
N GLU A 98 -2.96 3.19 -20.44
CA GLU A 98 -2.02 3.30 -21.55
C GLU A 98 -0.55 3.14 -21.13
N LYS A 99 0.23 2.43 -21.95
CA LYS A 99 1.66 2.23 -21.74
C LYS A 99 2.43 3.24 -22.56
N ILE A 100 3.30 4.01 -21.91
CA ILE A 100 4.22 4.93 -22.58
C ILE A 100 5.59 4.27 -22.67
N GLN A 101 6.23 4.38 -23.83
CA GLN A 101 7.59 3.90 -24.05
C GLN A 101 8.50 5.07 -24.42
N LYS A 102 9.67 5.16 -23.77
CA LYS A 102 10.69 6.15 -24.06
C LYS A 102 12.04 5.47 -24.27
N THR A 103 12.65 5.72 -25.41
CA THR A 103 14.00 5.22 -25.72
C THR A 103 15.03 6.06 -25.00
N VAL A 104 16.02 5.40 -24.40
CA VAL A 104 17.14 6.02 -23.68
C VAL A 104 18.46 5.56 -24.26
N ASN A 105 19.48 6.41 -24.19
CA ASN A 105 20.83 6.16 -24.73
C ASN A 105 21.83 5.66 -23.68
N LYS A 106 21.44 5.62 -22.40
CA LYS A 106 22.27 5.23 -21.25
C LYS A 106 21.51 4.23 -20.38
N GLN A 107 22.26 3.39 -19.69
CA GLN A 107 21.70 2.45 -18.72
C GLN A 107 21.19 3.20 -17.48
N ILE A 108 20.14 2.66 -16.85
CA ILE A 108 19.63 3.15 -15.57
C ILE A 108 20.63 2.78 -14.47
N GLN A 109 20.84 3.67 -13.51
CA GLN A 109 21.77 3.44 -12.40
C GLN A 109 21.42 2.16 -11.62
N PRO A 110 22.39 1.28 -11.30
CA PRO A 110 22.14 0.11 -10.47
C PRO A 110 21.98 0.51 -9.01
N SER A 111 21.13 -0.23 -8.28
CA SER A 111 20.89 0.00 -6.87
C SER A 111 22.12 -0.37 -6.06
N PRO A 112 22.56 0.49 -5.13
CA PRO A 112 23.62 0.12 -4.20
C PRO A 112 23.16 -1.03 -3.31
N ALA A 113 24.11 -1.82 -2.86
CA ALA A 113 23.84 -2.81 -1.82
C ALA A 113 23.78 -2.16 -0.44
N PRO A 114 23.03 -2.74 0.51
CA PRO A 114 23.04 -2.28 1.89
C PRO A 114 24.45 -2.41 2.47
N ILE A 115 24.93 -1.32 3.08
CA ILE A 115 26.24 -1.28 3.75
C ILE A 115 25.99 -1.44 5.25
N PRO A 116 26.75 -2.30 5.95
CA PRO A 116 26.63 -2.43 7.40
C PRO A 116 26.99 -1.10 8.08
N LEU A 117 26.19 -0.72 9.09
CA LEU A 117 26.46 0.48 9.91
C LEU A 117 27.66 0.27 10.87
N SER A 118 27.95 -0.98 11.22
CA SER A 118 29.11 -1.34 12.05
C SER A 118 30.35 -1.57 11.17
N SER A 119 31.52 -1.23 11.71
CA SER A 119 32.79 -1.59 11.10
C SER A 119 32.95 -3.10 11.10
N VAL A 120 32.81 -3.73 9.94
CA VAL A 120 33.07 -5.16 9.74
C VAL A 120 34.47 -5.30 9.15
N GLU A 121 35.39 -5.91 9.90
CA GLU A 121 36.70 -6.29 9.35
C GLU A 121 36.48 -7.25 8.17
N ASN A 122 37.11 -6.96 7.03
CA ASN A 122 36.97 -7.71 5.77
C ASN A 122 35.59 -7.58 5.09
N TYR A 123 34.91 -6.43 5.22
CA TYR A 123 33.76 -6.14 4.36
C TYR A 123 34.20 -6.07 2.89
N ASN A 124 33.80 -7.07 2.11
CA ASN A 124 33.89 -7.03 0.66
C ASN A 124 32.65 -6.31 0.15
N GLU A 125 32.83 -5.17 -0.50
CA GLU A 125 31.73 -4.47 -1.14
C GLU A 125 31.09 -5.38 -2.19
N PRO A 126 29.79 -5.69 -2.09
CA PRO A 126 29.14 -6.58 -3.03
C PRO A 126 29.08 -5.95 -4.43
N LEU A 127 29.14 -6.82 -5.44
CA LEU A 127 29.12 -6.46 -6.86
C LEU A 127 28.05 -5.42 -7.22
N THR A 128 28.46 -4.43 -8.00
CA THR A 128 27.78 -3.16 -8.21
C THR A 128 26.62 -3.22 -9.22
N LYS A 129 26.63 -4.18 -10.16
CA LYS A 129 25.65 -4.28 -11.26
C LYS A 129 25.36 -5.75 -11.61
N ASP A 130 24.08 -6.11 -11.68
CA ASP A 130 23.60 -7.45 -12.04
C ASP A 130 23.49 -7.57 -13.57
N GLU A 131 24.57 -8.05 -14.21
CA GLU A 131 24.64 -8.19 -15.67
C GLU A 131 23.53 -9.07 -16.26
N ASN A 132 23.00 -10.05 -15.52
CA ASN A 132 21.90 -10.88 -16.01
C ASN A 132 20.63 -10.05 -16.26
N ILE A 133 20.39 -9.03 -15.43
CA ILE A 133 19.25 -8.11 -15.60
C ILE A 133 19.55 -7.07 -16.69
N TYR A 134 20.77 -6.52 -16.72
CA TYR A 134 21.13 -5.45 -17.66
C TYR A 134 21.34 -5.92 -19.10
N GLN A 135 21.64 -7.20 -19.31
CA GLN A 135 21.77 -7.83 -20.64
C GLN A 135 20.48 -8.54 -21.07
N SER A 136 19.46 -8.58 -20.21
CA SER A 136 18.17 -9.18 -20.55
C SER A 136 17.37 -8.29 -21.50
N ASN A 137 16.62 -8.93 -22.39
CA ASN A 137 15.59 -8.27 -23.21
C ASN A 137 14.22 -8.25 -22.52
N GLU A 138 14.08 -8.87 -21.35
CA GLU A 138 12.84 -8.88 -20.58
C GLU A 138 12.70 -7.60 -19.75
N PRO A 139 11.47 -7.07 -19.59
CA PRO A 139 11.25 -5.92 -18.73
C PRO A 139 11.58 -6.24 -17.27
N TYR A 140 12.29 -5.32 -16.63
CA TYR A 140 12.52 -5.34 -15.19
C TYR A 140 11.76 -4.19 -14.52
N PRO A 141 11.05 -4.45 -13.40
CA PRO A 141 10.61 -5.76 -12.95
C PRO A 141 9.64 -6.40 -13.96
N SER A 142 9.48 -7.73 -13.90
CA SER A 142 8.59 -8.47 -14.81
C SER A 142 7.10 -8.14 -14.62
N LYS A 143 6.73 -7.58 -13.45
CA LYS A 143 5.37 -7.12 -13.13
C LYS A 143 5.40 -5.64 -12.75
N CYS A 144 4.41 -4.88 -13.21
CA CYS A 144 4.30 -3.45 -12.92
C CYS A 144 3.77 -3.12 -11.52
N TYR A 145 3.27 -4.12 -10.77
CA TYR A 145 2.83 -3.94 -9.40
C TYR A 145 3.13 -5.18 -8.56
N GLN A 146 3.26 -4.96 -7.26
CA GLN A 146 3.30 -5.97 -6.21
C GLN A 146 2.50 -5.43 -5.03
N TYR A 147 1.83 -6.32 -4.30
CA TYR A 147 1.17 -5.99 -3.05
C TYR A 147 1.58 -7.00 -1.99
N ASN A 148 1.52 -6.57 -0.73
CA ASN A 148 1.69 -7.43 0.43
C ASN A 148 0.50 -7.18 1.35
N ILE A 149 -0.04 -8.25 1.93
CA ILE A 149 -1.12 -8.18 2.91
C ILE A 149 -0.50 -8.56 4.24
N GLY A 150 -0.64 -7.70 5.23
CA GLY A 150 -0.18 -7.91 6.59
C GLY A 150 -1.30 -7.62 7.58
N VAL A 151 -1.16 -8.17 8.79
CA VAL A 151 -2.02 -7.85 9.92
C VAL A 151 -1.14 -7.20 10.97
N GLY A 152 -1.59 -6.08 11.53
CA GLY A 152 -0.86 -5.31 12.51
C GLY A 152 -1.76 -4.28 13.19
N ILE A 153 -1.17 -3.52 14.10
CA ILE A 153 -1.80 -2.37 14.72
C ILE A 153 -1.48 -1.16 13.83
N ASN A 154 -2.51 -0.40 13.44
CA ASN A 154 -2.30 0.90 12.80
C ASN A 154 -1.86 1.90 13.88
N GLU A 155 -0.85 2.72 13.60
CA GLU A 155 -0.32 3.73 14.54
C GLU A 155 -1.35 4.80 14.93
#